data_AF-A0A7W9AZQ8-F1
#
_entry.id   AF-A0A7W9AZQ8-F1
#
_cell.length_a   1.000
_cell.length_b   1.000
_cell.length_c   1.000
_cell.angle_alpha   90.00
_cell.angle_beta   90.00
_cell.angle_gamma   90.00
#
_symmetry.space_group_name_H-M   'P 1'
#
loop_
_entity.id
_entity.type
_entity.pdbx_description
1 polymer ?
#
loop_
_entity_poly.entity_id
_entity_poly.type
_entity_poly.pdbx_seq_one_letter_code
_entity_poly.pdbx_strand_id
1 'polypeptide(L)'
;MSKKSTIVVAFSNGGIIPARILEKPKDVSVLPHEPIEVPKVYGDHLIFDRIAYDFVEAEKRKKADAASAAKHAEAARSDTEALEALNEQIARLVSENERLTADLDEADKALADERDRLGKELEAERNNVAMLTEQLAEATKPPVQEQETLKMDGDGGKSK
;
A
#
# COMPACT_ATOMS: atom_id res chain seq x y z
N MET A 1 7.60 74.50 -7.34
CA MET A 1 7.90 73.62 -6.20
C MET A 1 7.80 72.18 -6.67
N SER A 2 8.93 71.53 -6.97
CA SER A 2 8.93 70.14 -7.43
C SER A 2 8.45 69.21 -6.32
N LYS A 3 7.52 68.30 -6.64
CA LYS A 3 7.04 67.29 -5.70
C LYS A 3 8.22 66.40 -5.29
N LYS A 4 8.58 66.40 -4.01
CA LYS A 4 9.59 65.47 -3.47
C LYS A 4 9.05 64.06 -3.59
N SER A 5 9.83 63.13 -4.13
CA SER A 5 9.45 61.71 -4.16
C SER A 5 9.30 61.20 -2.72
N THR A 6 8.22 60.49 -2.43
CA THR A 6 7.93 59.90 -1.12
C THR A 6 7.97 58.37 -1.20
N ILE A 7 8.12 57.73 -0.04
CA ILE A 7 8.03 56.29 0.16
C ILE A 7 7.19 56.03 1.43
N VAL A 8 6.43 54.93 1.43
CA VAL A 8 5.63 54.51 2.60
C VAL A 8 6.46 53.54 3.41
N VAL A 9 6.84 53.96 4.61
CA VAL A 9 7.59 53.13 5.56
C VAL A 9 6.77 52.86 6.79
N ALA A 10 7.09 51.78 7.49
CA ALA A 10 6.55 51.52 8.82
C ALA A 10 7.68 51.15 9.78
N PHE A 11 7.59 51.64 11.02
CA PHE A 11 8.60 51.44 12.04
C PHE A 11 8.28 50.19 12.85
N SER A 12 9.26 49.30 13.08
CA SER A 12 9.01 48.07 13.85
C SER A 12 8.57 48.34 15.29
N ASN A 13 9.12 49.39 15.92
CA ASN A 13 8.87 49.72 17.33
C ASN A 13 8.19 51.09 17.52
N GLY A 14 7.74 51.72 16.44
CA GLY A 14 7.32 53.13 16.44
C GLY A 14 8.51 54.09 16.50
N GLY A 15 8.24 55.39 16.47
CA GLY A 15 9.29 56.40 16.50
C GLY A 15 8.76 57.83 16.37
N ILE A 16 9.66 58.80 16.43
CA ILE A 16 9.34 60.22 16.25
C ILE A 16 10.02 60.71 14.98
N ILE A 17 9.25 61.26 14.06
CA ILE A 17 9.76 61.91 12.86
C ILE A 17 9.83 63.42 13.08
N PRO A 18 11.00 64.05 12.93
CA PRO A 18 11.14 65.48 13.12
C PRO A 18 10.29 66.29 12.15
N ALA A 19 9.69 67.37 12.64
CA ALA A 19 8.83 68.30 11.92
C ALA A 19 9.47 68.80 10.60
N ARG A 20 10.79 69.05 10.64
CA ARG A 20 11.59 69.53 9.50
C ARG A 20 11.63 68.55 8.32
N ILE A 21 11.52 67.26 8.58
CA ILE A 21 11.59 66.21 7.54
C ILE A 21 10.25 66.11 6.81
N LEU A 22 9.14 66.26 7.53
CA LEU A 22 7.79 66.16 6.99
C LEU A 22 7.19 67.51 6.57
N GLU A 23 7.93 68.62 6.71
CA GLU A 23 7.43 69.99 6.52
C GLU A 23 6.16 70.29 7.33
N LYS A 24 6.05 69.65 8.50
CA LYS A 24 4.93 69.80 9.44
C LYS A 24 5.28 70.80 10.54
N PRO A 25 4.27 71.40 11.21
CA PRO A 25 4.52 72.37 12.28
C PRO A 25 5.01 71.73 13.59
N LYS A 26 4.91 70.40 13.74
CA LYS A 26 5.30 69.66 14.94
C LYS A 26 5.89 68.31 14.57
N ASP A 27 6.69 67.76 15.47
CA ASP A 27 7.20 66.39 15.37
C ASP A 27 6.04 65.40 15.36
N VAL A 28 6.16 64.35 14.57
CA VAL A 28 5.12 63.33 14.40
C VAL A 28 5.55 62.06 15.11
N SER A 29 4.80 61.66 16.13
CA SER A 29 4.93 60.34 16.73
C SER A 29 4.20 59.32 15.86
N VAL A 30 4.86 58.21 15.55
CA VAL A 30 4.36 57.11 14.72
C VAL A 30 4.31 55.86 15.58
N LEU A 31 3.18 55.14 15.56
CA LEU A 31 3.02 53.91 16.30
C LEU A 31 3.78 52.74 15.63
N PRO A 32 4.04 51.65 16.35
CA PRO A 32 4.60 50.43 15.76
C PRO A 32 3.76 49.94 14.58
N HIS A 33 4.45 49.61 13.48
CA HIS A 33 3.89 49.13 12.21
C HIS A 33 2.89 50.07 11.51
N GLU A 34 2.76 51.31 11.98
CA GLU A 34 1.90 52.30 11.36
C GLU A 34 2.54 52.82 10.06
N PRO A 35 1.85 52.73 8.90
CA PRO A 35 2.38 53.21 7.64
C PRO A 35 2.41 54.74 7.61
N ILE A 36 3.56 55.30 7.25
CA ILE A 36 3.74 56.74 7.11
C ILE A 36 4.53 57.09 5.84
N GLU A 37 4.08 58.14 5.18
CA GLU A 37 4.78 58.71 4.02
C GLU A 37 5.92 59.63 4.47
N VAL A 38 7.12 59.32 4.01
CA VAL A 38 8.32 60.11 4.25
C VAL A 38 9.02 60.44 2.94
N PRO A 39 9.84 61.50 2.87
CA PRO A 39 10.68 61.75 1.71
C PRO A 39 11.56 60.54 1.41
N LYS A 40 11.67 60.17 0.13
CA LYS A 40 12.35 58.93 -0.32
C LYS A 40 13.76 58.78 0.24
N VAL A 41 14.56 59.84 0.18
CA VAL A 41 15.95 59.83 0.69
C VAL A 41 15.98 59.48 2.19
N TYR A 42 15.07 60.05 2.98
CA TYR A 42 14.99 59.77 4.41
C TYR A 42 14.49 58.35 4.68
N GLY A 43 13.44 57.92 3.96
CA GLY A 43 12.91 56.55 4.08
C GLY A 43 13.94 55.49 3.70
N ASP A 44 14.72 55.71 2.63
CA ASP A 44 15.78 54.78 2.21
C ASP A 44 16.84 54.60 3.30
N HIS A 45 17.24 55.68 4.01
CA HIS A 45 18.13 55.59 5.16
C HIS A 45 17.52 54.82 6.32
N LEU A 46 16.25 55.07 6.66
CA LEU A 46 15.55 54.34 7.72
C LEU A 46 15.45 52.84 7.42
N ILE A 47 15.23 52.48 6.17
CA ILE A 47 15.18 51.08 5.72
C ILE A 47 16.59 50.47 5.77
N PHE A 48 17.60 51.17 5.27
CA PHE A 48 18.98 50.71 5.25
C PHE A 48 19.51 50.45 6.67
N ASP A 49 19.23 51.36 7.60
CA ASP A 49 19.60 51.25 9.01
C ASP A 49 18.69 50.28 9.80
N ARG A 50 17.72 49.65 9.13
CA ARG A 50 16.77 48.68 9.68
C ARG A 50 15.88 49.26 10.80
N ILE A 51 15.70 50.56 10.82
CA ILE A 51 14.84 51.29 11.76
C ILE A 51 13.37 51.19 11.30
N ALA A 52 13.16 51.20 9.98
CA ALA A 52 11.87 51.01 9.34
C ALA A 52 11.97 49.96 8.22
N TYR A 53 10.84 49.58 7.67
CA TYR A 53 10.76 48.73 6.48
C TYR A 53 9.81 49.35 5.45
N ASP A 54 9.98 48.97 4.18
CA ASP A 54 9.04 49.31 3.12
C ASP A 54 7.72 48.59 3.39
N PHE A 55 6.69 49.35 3.76
CA PHE A 55 5.39 48.81 4.14
C PHE A 55 4.70 48.12 2.96
N VAL A 56 4.86 48.67 1.76
CA VAL A 56 4.22 48.16 0.55
C VAL A 56 4.81 46.82 0.16
N GLU A 57 6.14 46.70 0.19
CA GLU A 57 6.83 45.44 -0.09
C GLU A 57 6.57 44.39 1.01
N ALA A 58 6.52 44.80 2.28
CA ALA A 58 6.19 43.90 3.38
C ALA A 58 4.76 43.34 3.28
N GLU A 59 3.77 44.16 2.92
CA GLU A 59 2.39 43.71 2.69
C GLU A 59 2.28 42.75 1.50
N LYS A 60 3.04 42.99 0.42
CA LYS A 60 3.10 42.04 -0.72
C LYS A 60 3.68 40.69 -0.28
N ARG A 61 4.76 40.69 0.49
CA ARG A 61 5.38 39.46 1.01
C ARG A 61 4.44 38.72 1.95
N LYS A 62 3.80 39.41 2.89
CA LYS A 62 2.81 38.81 3.80
C LYS A 62 1.65 38.14 3.04
N LYS A 63 1.16 38.76 1.97
CA LYS A 63 0.11 38.16 1.12
C LYS A 63 0.63 36.95 0.35
N ALA A 64 1.86 36.98 -0.14
CA ALA A 64 2.49 35.85 -0.81
C ALA A 64 2.74 34.67 0.15
N ASP A 65 3.21 34.95 1.37
CA ASP A 65 3.46 33.97 2.42
C ASP A 65 2.17 33.34 2.94
N ALA A 66 1.10 34.14 3.10
CA ALA A 66 -0.21 33.62 3.44
C ALA A 66 -0.77 32.70 2.34
N ALA A 67 -0.56 33.06 1.07
CA ALA A 67 -0.99 32.26 -0.06
C ALA A 67 -0.19 30.95 -0.18
N SER A 68 1.12 30.97 0.08
CA SER A 68 1.94 29.75 0.07
C SER A 68 1.59 28.84 1.25
N ALA A 69 1.41 29.39 2.45
CA ALA A 69 0.98 28.63 3.62
C ALA A 69 -0.39 27.97 3.42
N ALA A 70 -1.34 28.67 2.79
CA ALA A 70 -2.65 28.09 2.45
C ALA A 70 -2.53 26.91 1.49
N LYS A 71 -1.70 27.02 0.44
CA LYS A 71 -1.45 25.91 -0.49
C LYS A 71 -0.78 24.71 0.17
N HIS A 72 0.18 24.95 1.06
CA HIS A 72 0.82 23.87 1.82
C HIS A 72 -0.15 23.18 2.78
N ALA A 73 -1.04 23.93 3.43
CA ALA A 73 -2.06 23.35 4.30
C ALA A 73 -3.08 22.52 3.51
N GLU A 74 -3.46 22.95 2.30
CA GLU A 74 -4.34 22.20 1.41
C GLU A 74 -3.69 20.93 0.88
N ALA A 75 -2.44 21.01 0.42
CA ALA A 75 -1.68 19.83 0.00
C ALA A 75 -1.52 18.82 1.13
N ALA A 76 -1.19 19.27 2.35
CA ALA A 76 -1.07 18.39 3.51
C ALA A 76 -2.38 17.66 3.84
N ARG A 77 -3.55 18.31 3.69
CA ARG A 77 -4.86 17.67 3.88
C ARG A 77 -5.13 16.61 2.82
N SER A 78 -4.86 16.92 1.55
CA SER A 78 -4.99 15.95 0.46
C SER A 78 -4.10 14.73 0.67
N ASP A 79 -2.88 14.93 1.14
CA ASP A 79 -1.94 13.83 1.42
C ASP A 79 -2.43 12.95 2.57
N THR A 80 -3.00 13.54 3.63
CA THR A 80 -3.58 12.77 4.75
C THR A 80 -4.77 11.93 4.32
N GLU A 81 -5.70 12.49 3.53
CA GLU A 81 -6.87 11.77 3.02
C GLU A 81 -6.45 10.61 2.08
N ALA A 82 -5.44 10.84 1.24
CA ALA A 82 -4.90 9.79 0.36
C ALA A 82 -4.23 8.65 1.15
N LEU A 83 -3.50 8.96 2.22
CA LEU A 83 -2.88 7.95 3.09
C LEU A 83 -3.92 7.13 3.85
N GLU A 84 -4.98 7.76 4.36
CA GLU A 84 -6.08 7.05 5.02
C GLU A 84 -6.79 6.11 4.04
N ALA A 85 -7.14 6.59 2.84
CA ALA A 85 -7.75 5.75 1.81
C ALA A 85 -6.87 4.58 1.38
N LEU A 86 -5.55 4.77 1.29
CA LEU A 86 -4.61 3.71 0.97
C LEU A 86 -4.51 2.67 2.10
N ASN A 87 -4.49 3.12 3.36
CA ASN A 87 -4.47 2.23 4.52
C ASN A 87 -5.74 1.37 4.61
N GLU A 88 -6.91 1.93 4.29
CA GLU A 88 -8.15 1.15 4.21
C GLU A 88 -8.08 0.07 3.12
N GLN A 89 -7.52 0.40 1.95
CA GLN A 89 -7.34 -0.59 0.87
C GLN A 89 -6.36 -1.69 1.26
N ILE A 90 -5.25 -1.34 1.92
CA ILE A 90 -4.29 -2.32 2.44
C ILE A 90 -4.99 -3.26 3.44
N ALA A 91 -5.76 -2.73 4.38
CA ALA A 91 -6.49 -3.55 5.36
C ALA A 91 -7.48 -4.52 4.69
N ARG A 92 -8.21 -4.07 3.67
CA ARG A 92 -9.12 -4.94 2.90
C ARG A 92 -8.36 -6.05 2.17
N LEU A 93 -7.27 -5.71 1.48
CA LEU A 93 -6.46 -6.67 0.74
C LEU A 93 -5.78 -7.68 1.65
N VAL A 94 -5.34 -7.28 2.85
CA VAL A 94 -4.78 -8.21 3.85
C VAL A 94 -5.85 -9.22 4.29
N SER A 95 -7.04 -8.73 4.66
CA SER A 95 -8.15 -9.61 5.06
C SER A 95 -8.58 -10.56 3.93
N GLU A 96 -8.60 -10.08 2.69
CA GLU A 96 -8.91 -10.93 1.53
C GLU A 96 -7.85 -12.01 1.29
N ASN A 97 -6.55 -11.66 1.43
CA ASN A 97 -5.47 -12.64 1.33
C ASN A 97 -5.54 -13.70 2.43
N GLU A 98 -5.84 -13.32 3.66
CA GLU A 98 -6.03 -14.28 4.77
C GLU A 98 -7.18 -15.24 4.47
N ARG A 99 -8.30 -14.72 3.97
CA ARG A 99 -9.46 -15.54 3.56
C ARG A 99 -9.08 -16.52 2.44
N LEU A 100 -8.43 -16.03 1.39
CA LEU A 100 -8.01 -16.87 0.27
C LEU A 100 -7.00 -17.93 0.68
N THR A 101 -6.12 -17.64 1.64
CA THR A 101 -5.18 -18.62 2.19
C THR A 101 -5.91 -19.72 2.94
N ALA A 102 -6.89 -19.36 3.78
CA ALA A 102 -7.71 -20.35 4.48
C ALA A 102 -8.55 -21.21 3.51
N ASP A 103 -9.14 -20.60 2.48
CA ASP A 103 -9.88 -21.31 1.43
C ASP A 103 -8.97 -22.31 0.69
N LEU A 104 -7.71 -21.95 0.41
CA LEU A 104 -6.73 -22.83 -0.21
C LEU A 104 -6.34 -24.00 0.69
N ASP A 105 -6.07 -23.75 1.98
CA ASP A 105 -5.74 -24.80 2.94
C ASP A 105 -6.88 -25.82 3.09
N GLU A 106 -8.13 -25.34 3.10
CA GLU A 106 -9.31 -26.21 3.14
C GLU A 106 -9.46 -27.04 1.86
N ALA A 107 -9.24 -26.43 0.70
CA ALA A 107 -9.29 -27.13 -0.59
C ALA A 107 -8.19 -28.21 -0.70
N ASP A 108 -6.96 -27.91 -0.26
CA ASP A 108 -5.86 -28.86 -0.26
C ASP A 108 -6.14 -30.05 0.66
N LYS A 109 -6.73 -29.81 1.83
CA LYS A 109 -7.15 -30.88 2.73
C LYS A 109 -8.24 -31.75 2.10
N ALA A 110 -9.26 -31.15 1.48
CA ALA A 110 -10.33 -31.89 0.81
C ALA A 110 -9.79 -32.75 -0.34
N LEU A 111 -8.83 -32.23 -1.12
CA LEU A 111 -8.15 -33.00 -2.16
C LEU A 111 -7.33 -34.16 -1.61
N ALA A 112 -6.64 -33.96 -0.49
CA ALA A 112 -5.89 -35.03 0.18
C ALA A 112 -6.83 -36.15 0.66
N ASP A 113 -7.94 -35.78 1.33
CA ASP A 113 -8.95 -36.73 1.82
C ASP A 113 -9.58 -37.53 0.67
N GLU A 114 -9.90 -36.87 -0.45
CA GLU A 114 -10.46 -37.53 -1.64
C GLU A 114 -9.46 -38.46 -2.31
N ARG A 115 -8.19 -38.04 -2.44
CA ARG A 115 -7.12 -38.89 -2.98
C ARG A 115 -6.94 -40.16 -2.14
N ASP A 116 -6.96 -40.03 -0.83
CA ASP A 116 -6.80 -41.16 0.08
C ASP A 116 -8.02 -42.10 0.03
N ARG A 117 -9.23 -41.55 -0.15
CA ARG A 117 -10.45 -42.35 -0.40
C ARG A 117 -10.35 -43.15 -1.69
N LEU A 118 -10.05 -42.48 -2.81
CA LEU A 118 -9.91 -43.13 -4.12
C LEU A 118 -8.79 -44.17 -4.13
N GLY A 119 -7.70 -43.93 -3.39
CA GLY A 119 -6.63 -44.92 -3.20
C GLY A 119 -7.13 -46.22 -2.56
N LYS A 120 -7.93 -46.12 -1.50
CA LYS A 120 -8.54 -47.28 -0.83
C LYS A 120 -9.55 -48.01 -1.72
N GLU A 121 -10.39 -47.26 -2.44
CA GLU A 121 -11.35 -47.84 -3.38
C GLU A 121 -10.63 -48.60 -4.51
N LEU A 122 -9.55 -48.03 -5.06
CA LEU A 122 -8.74 -48.69 -6.09
C LEU A 122 -8.06 -49.98 -5.58
N GLU A 123 -7.57 -49.97 -4.34
CA GLU A 123 -6.97 -51.16 -3.72
C GLU A 123 -8.01 -52.27 -3.48
N ALA A 124 -9.20 -51.91 -2.99
CA ALA A 124 -10.31 -52.84 -2.83
C ALA A 124 -10.72 -53.47 -4.18
N GLU A 125 -10.81 -52.66 -5.23
CA GLU A 125 -11.18 -53.16 -6.56
C GLU A 125 -10.09 -54.07 -7.15
N ARG A 126 -8.80 -53.75 -6.95
CA ARG A 126 -7.69 -54.64 -7.32
C ARG A 126 -7.78 -56.00 -6.63
N ASN A 127 -8.11 -56.01 -5.34
CA ASN A 127 -8.27 -57.25 -4.57
C ASN A 127 -9.47 -58.08 -5.09
N ASN A 128 -10.60 -57.42 -5.40
CA ASN A 128 -11.77 -58.08 -5.98
C ASN A 128 -11.44 -58.73 -7.33
N VAL A 129 -10.76 -58.00 -8.22
CA VAL A 129 -10.33 -58.49 -9.53
C VAL A 129 -9.39 -59.68 -9.39
N ALA A 130 -8.44 -59.63 -8.45
CA ALA A 130 -7.53 -60.74 -8.18
C ALA A 130 -8.28 -62.00 -7.73
N MET A 131 -9.22 -61.87 -6.79
CA MET A 131 -10.09 -62.97 -6.35
C MET A 131 -10.91 -63.57 -7.49
N LEU A 132 -11.57 -62.73 -8.31
CA LEU A 132 -12.37 -63.21 -9.43
C LEU A 132 -11.51 -63.92 -10.47
N THR A 133 -10.29 -63.43 -10.71
CA THR A 133 -9.33 -64.07 -11.62
C THR A 133 -8.92 -65.45 -11.12
N GLU A 134 -8.67 -65.59 -9.82
CA GLU A 134 -8.34 -66.88 -9.19
C GLU A 134 -9.52 -67.87 -9.28
N GLN A 135 -10.75 -67.41 -8.99
CA GLN A 135 -11.95 -68.24 -9.15
C GLN A 135 -12.17 -68.69 -10.59
N LEU A 136 -11.91 -67.80 -11.57
CA LEU A 136 -12.04 -68.14 -12.99
C LEU A 136 -10.98 -69.18 -13.40
N ALA A 137 -9.75 -69.06 -12.90
CA ALA A 137 -8.67 -70.02 -13.13
C ALA A 137 -9.00 -71.40 -12.54
N GLU A 138 -9.59 -71.44 -11.34
CA GLU A 138 -10.01 -72.71 -10.71
C GLU A 138 -11.18 -73.35 -11.46
N ALA A 139 -12.18 -72.56 -11.86
CA ALA A 139 -13.34 -73.04 -12.62
C ALA A 139 -12.97 -73.57 -14.02
N THR A 140 -11.81 -73.18 -14.56
CA THR A 140 -11.32 -73.58 -15.89
C THR A 140 -10.28 -74.70 -15.84
N LYS A 141 -9.95 -75.25 -14.66
CA LYS A 141 -9.10 -76.44 -14.55
C LYS A 141 -9.77 -77.66 -15.22
N PRO A 142 -9.07 -78.39 -16.10
CA PRO A 142 -9.61 -79.62 -16.68
C PRO A 142 -9.79 -80.71 -15.60
N PRO A 143 -10.80 -81.59 -15.72
CA PRO A 143 -11.01 -82.67 -14.76
C PRO A 143 -9.79 -83.59 -14.72
N VAL A 144 -9.29 -83.85 -13.51
CA VAL A 144 -8.19 -84.79 -13.25
C VAL A 144 -8.65 -86.16 -13.74
N GLN A 145 -8.07 -86.64 -14.84
CA GLN A 145 -8.19 -88.04 -15.24
C GLN A 145 -7.36 -88.85 -14.25
N GLU A 146 -8.03 -89.50 -13.28
CA GLU A 146 -7.43 -90.58 -12.52
C GLU A 146 -7.07 -91.69 -13.51
N GLN A 147 -5.80 -91.73 -13.92
CA GLN A 147 -5.26 -92.88 -14.62
C GLN A 147 -5.16 -94.03 -13.62
N GLU A 148 -6.21 -94.83 -13.52
CA GLU A 148 -6.10 -96.21 -13.05
C GLU A 148 -5.05 -96.91 -13.93
N THR A 149 -3.83 -97.04 -13.41
CA THR A 149 -2.81 -97.87 -14.04
C THR A 149 -3.24 -99.32 -13.93
N LEU A 150 -3.97 -99.81 -14.94
CA LEU A 150 -4.15 -101.23 -15.20
C LEU A 150 -2.76 -101.85 -15.38
N LYS A 151 -2.23 -102.47 -14.33
CA LYS A 151 -1.12 -103.43 -14.45
C LYS A 151 -1.68 -104.67 -15.13
N MET A 152 -1.51 -104.75 -16.45
CA MET A 152 -1.70 -105.99 -17.19
C MET A 152 -0.49 -106.88 -16.91
N ASP A 153 -0.69 -107.92 -16.10
CA ASP A 153 0.26 -109.00 -15.92
C ASP A 153 0.48 -109.71 -17.26
N GLY A 154 1.62 -109.43 -17.89
CA GLY A 154 2.07 -110.10 -19.10
C GLY A 154 2.71 -111.44 -18.78
N ASP A 155 1.88 -112.48 -18.69
CA ASP A 155 2.28 -113.88 -18.87
C ASP A 155 2.80 -114.07 -20.30
N GLY A 156 4.12 -113.99 -20.46
CA GLY A 156 4.84 -114.18 -21.71
C GLY A 156 5.67 -115.45 -21.67
N GLY A 157 5.03 -116.59 -21.90
CA GLY A 157 5.67 -117.89 -22.00
C GLY A 157 6.67 -118.02 -23.17
N LYS A 158 7.72 -118.81 -22.88
CA LYS A 158 8.50 -119.74 -23.73
C LYS A 158 9.09 -119.29 -25.08
N SER A 159 10.36 -119.71 -25.23
CA SER A 159 11.06 -120.30 -26.40
C SER A 159 12.36 -119.53 -26.66
N LYS A 160 13.54 -120.13 -26.81
CA LYS A 160 14.01 -121.49 -27.09
C LYS A 160 15.44 -121.62 -26.55
#